data_AF-A0A4Q6BXT2-F1
#
_entry.id   AF-A0A4Q6BXT2-F1
#
_cell.length_a   1.000
_cell.length_b   1.000
_cell.length_c   1.000
_cell.angle_alpha   90.00
_cell.angle_beta   90.00
_cell.angle_gamma   90.00
#
_symmetry.space_group_name_H-M   'P 1'
#
loop_
_entity.id
_entity.type
_entity.pdbx_description
1 polymer ?
#
loop_
_entity_poly.entity_id
_entity_poly.type
_entity_poly.pdbx_seq_one_letter_code
_entity_poly.pdbx_strand_id
1 'polypeptide(L)'
;MTDRKPSGSQLPAELRRVLPLLAALFALLAAWLAWGGVQQWRDARLSEAVEQSRDALLAGAGKTLATLGRQLSERLASAPVQAALRSGDDAAVARIVGENWKEAGDVRVLPADLTAGYAAPAEFGFSKLALLEVALSQGAPVARVVREGKQPRLGLAAPAGAKVIYLDLPLALLTDSLDQAKVPERGYVALRQGSYNVREAGSRSLASGAEALARPVGKTGLRVAADGTEAPLGLGAIPAVVAAVLFALLALAALLLSRGKLSLPRRGLAGAGAVDDQPTLVQALLLDPQPASPADKPATSSAADAEAATVAGGVAASSRYVEVDPGIFRAYDIRGVVGTTLDSQVAERIGQAIGSVMEDQGLVDVVVGRDGRLSGPELSASLIEGLRKAGRNVID
;
A
#
# COMPACT_ATOMS: atom_id res chain seq x y z
N MET A 1 76.47 12.75 -10.23
CA MET A 1 75.87 12.71 -8.88
C MET A 1 75.36 14.11 -8.56
N THR A 2 74.07 14.39 -8.81
CA THR A 2 72.93 14.24 -7.88
C THR A 2 72.97 15.27 -6.75
N ASP A 3 72.16 16.32 -6.89
CA ASP A 3 71.32 16.77 -5.77
C ASP A 3 70.10 17.57 -6.27
N ARG A 4 69.06 16.86 -6.72
CA ARG A 4 67.73 17.45 -6.91
C ARG A 4 66.99 17.35 -5.58
N LYS A 5 67.09 18.41 -4.79
CA LYS A 5 66.28 18.65 -3.58
C LYS A 5 64.78 18.52 -3.95
N PRO A 6 63.96 17.75 -3.20
CA PRO A 6 62.53 17.66 -3.50
C PRO A 6 61.86 18.98 -3.11
N SER A 7 61.45 19.76 -4.11
CA SER A 7 60.58 20.92 -3.93
C SER A 7 59.22 20.43 -3.43
N GLY A 8 59.01 20.51 -2.12
CA GLY A 8 57.69 20.35 -1.52
C GLY A 8 56.80 21.48 -2.01
N SER A 9 55.89 21.17 -2.93
CA SER A 9 54.94 22.12 -3.49
C SER A 9 54.07 22.70 -2.38
N GLN A 10 54.22 24.00 -2.10
CA GLN A 10 53.32 24.71 -1.19
C GLN A 10 52.00 24.97 -1.92
N LEU A 11 50.89 24.57 -1.31
CA LEU A 11 49.54 24.91 -1.78
C LEU A 11 49.41 26.44 -1.92
N PRO A 12 48.68 26.97 -2.93
CA PRO A 12 48.45 28.41 -3.09
C PRO A 12 47.89 29.01 -1.79
N ALA A 13 48.35 30.21 -1.41
CA ALA A 13 47.99 30.86 -0.14
C ALA A 13 46.46 31.03 0.04
N GLU A 14 45.75 31.32 -1.06
CA GLU A 14 44.28 31.37 -1.11
C GLU A 14 43.63 30.04 -0.69
N LEU A 15 44.15 28.91 -1.19
CA LEU A 15 43.61 27.59 -0.90
C LEU A 15 43.80 27.20 0.58
N ARG A 16 44.94 27.57 1.18
CA ARG A 16 45.19 27.35 2.62
C ARG A 16 44.21 28.11 3.52
N ARG A 17 43.69 29.25 3.06
CA ARG A 17 42.72 30.07 3.81
C ARG A 17 41.31 29.50 3.78
N VAL A 18 40.93 28.85 2.67
CA VAL A 18 39.59 28.24 2.47
C VAL A 18 39.49 26.82 3.04
N LEU A 19 40.60 26.06 3.05
CA LEU A 19 40.65 24.69 3.59
C LEU A 19 40.06 24.51 5.01
N PRO A 20 40.30 25.38 6.01
CA PRO A 20 39.68 25.22 7.34
C PRO A 20 38.16 25.46 7.33
N LEU A 21 37.65 26.36 6.47
CA LEU A 21 36.22 26.58 6.30
C LEU A 21 35.55 25.35 5.64
N LEU A 22 36.21 24.78 4.63
CA LEU A 22 35.77 23.54 3.99
C LEU A 22 35.77 22.37 4.98
N ALA A 23 36.79 22.26 5.82
CA ALA A 23 36.86 21.25 6.88
C ALA A 23 35.73 21.42 7.91
N ALA A 24 35.39 22.65 8.29
CA ALA A 24 34.26 22.93 9.17
C ALA A 24 32.92 22.56 8.53
N LEU A 25 32.72 22.87 7.24
CA LEU A 25 31.52 22.48 6.50
C LEU A 25 31.37 20.95 6.42
N PHE A 26 32.44 20.23 6.09
CA PHE A 26 32.43 18.77 6.06
C PHE A 26 32.20 18.15 7.45
N ALA A 27 32.73 18.76 8.51
CA ALA A 27 32.45 18.32 9.88
C ALA A 27 30.97 18.52 10.26
N LEU A 28 30.35 19.65 9.87
CA LEU A 28 28.92 19.89 10.09
C LEU A 28 28.05 18.90 9.31
N LEU A 29 28.37 18.65 8.03
CA LEU A 29 27.68 17.64 7.22
C LEU A 29 27.83 16.24 7.80
N ALA A 30 29.03 15.87 8.26
CA ALA A 30 29.28 14.58 8.91
C ALA A 30 28.45 14.44 10.20
N ALA A 31 28.38 15.49 11.03
CA ALA A 31 27.57 15.48 12.25
C ALA A 31 26.07 15.36 11.95
N TRP A 32 25.57 16.09 10.95
CA TRP A 32 24.18 16.02 10.53
C TRP A 32 23.81 14.64 9.97
N LEU A 33 24.67 14.06 9.12
CA LEU A 33 24.47 12.71 8.57
C LEU A 33 24.58 11.63 9.65
N ALA A 34 25.50 11.77 10.61
CA ALA A 34 25.61 10.85 11.74
C ALA A 34 24.34 10.88 12.60
N TRP A 35 23.83 12.08 12.89
CA TRP A 35 22.55 12.23 13.59
C TRP A 35 21.39 11.61 12.81
N GLY A 36 21.29 11.89 11.51
CA GLY A 36 20.30 11.29 10.62
C GLY A 36 20.40 9.76 10.59
N GLY A 37 21.61 9.21 10.55
CA GLY A 37 21.86 7.77 10.62
C GLY A 37 21.38 7.13 11.93
N VAL A 38 21.60 7.80 13.07
CA VAL A 38 21.08 7.35 14.38
C VAL A 38 19.55 7.34 14.39
N GLN A 39 18.90 8.37 13.84
CA GLN A 39 17.42 8.40 13.76
C GLN A 39 16.89 7.27 12.87
N GLN A 40 17.44 7.11 11.67
CA GLN A 40 17.04 6.03 10.77
C GLN A 40 17.28 4.63 11.36
N TRP A 41 18.32 4.46 12.18
CA TRP A 41 18.55 3.21 12.87
C TRP A 41 17.52 2.94 13.97
N ARG A 42 17.08 3.98 14.69
CA ARG A 42 16.00 3.87 15.67
C ARG A 42 14.67 3.55 14.99
N ASP A 43 14.40 4.16 13.83
CA ASP A 43 13.19 3.92 13.05
C ASP A 43 13.19 2.51 12.44
N ALA A 44 14.34 2.02 11.95
CA ALA A 44 14.47 0.66 11.47
C ALA A 44 14.17 -0.37 12.58
N ARG A 45 14.71 -0.14 13.79
CA ARG A 45 14.40 -0.97 14.98
C ARG A 45 12.93 -0.90 15.39
N LEU A 46 12.31 0.27 15.26
CA LEU A 46 10.89 0.45 15.51
C LEU A 46 10.06 -0.38 14.52
N SER A 47 10.36 -0.27 13.22
CA SER A 47 9.70 -1.05 12.17
C SER A 47 9.84 -2.54 12.42
N GLU A 48 11.04 -3.01 12.74
CA GLU A 48 11.30 -4.42 13.05
C GLU A 48 10.50 -4.89 14.27
N ALA A 49 10.43 -4.09 15.34
CA ALA A 49 9.65 -4.41 16.53
C ALA A 49 8.13 -4.45 16.25
N VAL A 50 7.63 -3.54 15.42
CA VAL A 50 6.24 -3.51 14.98
C VAL A 50 5.91 -4.74 14.12
N GLU A 51 6.79 -5.12 13.20
CA GLU A 51 6.62 -6.32 12.38
C GLU A 51 6.65 -7.60 13.21
N GLN A 52 7.58 -7.71 14.16
CA GLN A 52 7.61 -8.84 15.10
C GLN A 52 6.32 -8.92 15.92
N SER A 53 5.78 -7.77 16.36
CA SER A 53 4.51 -7.70 17.07
C SER A 53 3.35 -8.18 16.19
N ARG A 54 3.27 -7.68 14.94
CA ARG A 54 2.27 -8.10 13.94
C ARG A 54 2.32 -9.61 13.71
N ASP A 55 3.51 -10.16 13.51
CA ASP A 55 3.69 -11.58 13.17
C ASP A 55 3.35 -12.48 14.36
N ALA A 56 3.71 -12.07 15.58
CA ALA A 56 3.29 -12.75 16.81
C ALA A 56 1.77 -12.76 16.96
N LEU A 57 1.09 -11.66 16.63
CA LEU A 57 -0.37 -11.56 16.68
C LEU A 57 -1.04 -12.40 15.62
N LEU A 58 -0.49 -12.40 14.41
CA LEU A 58 -0.99 -13.22 13.31
C LEU A 58 -0.88 -14.71 13.67
N ALA A 59 0.25 -15.13 14.23
CA ALA A 59 0.44 -16.51 14.69
C ALA A 59 -0.48 -16.85 15.87
N GLY A 60 -0.61 -15.96 16.86
CA GLY A 60 -1.47 -16.14 18.03
C GLY A 60 -2.94 -16.26 17.66
N ALA A 61 -3.47 -15.27 16.93
CA ALA A 61 -4.84 -15.28 16.43
C ALA A 61 -5.11 -16.49 15.55
N GLY A 62 -4.22 -16.79 14.60
CA GLY A 62 -4.34 -17.97 13.72
C GLY A 62 -4.41 -19.28 14.49
N LYS A 63 -3.55 -19.45 15.51
CA LYS A 63 -3.55 -20.63 16.39
C LYS A 63 -4.83 -20.75 17.21
N THR A 64 -5.32 -19.66 17.79
CA THR A 64 -6.58 -19.66 18.55
C THR A 64 -7.74 -20.07 17.67
N LEU A 65 -7.91 -19.42 16.50
CA LEU A 65 -9.02 -19.70 15.60
C LEU A 65 -8.97 -21.14 15.05
N ALA A 66 -7.78 -21.64 14.72
CA ALA A 66 -7.59 -23.03 14.30
C ALA A 66 -7.94 -24.04 15.42
N THR A 67 -7.62 -23.70 16.67
CA THR A 67 -7.94 -24.54 17.84
C THR A 67 -9.44 -24.60 18.06
N LEU A 68 -10.12 -23.46 18.04
CA LEU A 68 -11.58 -23.36 18.18
C LEU A 68 -12.31 -24.12 17.06
N GLY A 69 -11.88 -23.94 15.81
CA GLY A 69 -12.46 -24.66 14.67
C GLY A 69 -12.28 -26.18 14.78
N ARG A 70 -11.12 -26.64 15.25
CA ARG A 70 -10.85 -28.07 15.46
C ARG A 70 -11.69 -28.64 16.61
N GLN A 71 -11.76 -27.93 17.75
CA GLN A 71 -12.59 -28.33 18.88
C GLN A 71 -14.07 -28.47 18.49
N LEU A 72 -14.60 -27.52 17.70
CA LEU A 72 -15.97 -27.63 17.21
C LEU A 72 -16.12 -28.82 16.26
N SER A 73 -15.21 -29.01 15.31
CA SER A 73 -15.24 -30.15 14.37
C SER A 73 -15.26 -31.50 15.09
N GLU A 74 -14.37 -31.68 16.07
CA GLU A 74 -14.27 -32.92 16.87
C GLU A 74 -15.56 -33.16 17.66
N ARG A 75 -16.15 -32.12 18.24
CA ARG A 75 -17.44 -32.20 18.94
C ARG A 75 -18.57 -32.57 17.99
N LEU A 76 -18.63 -31.96 16.81
CA LEU A 76 -19.64 -32.27 15.79
C LEU A 76 -19.49 -33.69 15.25
N ALA A 77 -18.27 -34.21 15.15
CA ALA A 77 -18.01 -35.58 14.74
C ALA A 77 -18.35 -36.62 15.83
N SER A 78 -18.60 -36.20 17.07
CA SER A 78 -18.87 -37.11 18.18
C SER A 78 -20.18 -37.88 17.99
N ALA A 79 -20.19 -39.15 18.39
CA ALA A 79 -21.37 -40.02 18.26
C ALA A 79 -22.64 -39.47 18.94
N PRO A 80 -22.58 -38.83 20.13
CA PRO A 80 -23.76 -38.23 20.76
C PRO A 80 -24.37 -37.08 19.94
N VAL A 81 -23.52 -36.20 19.38
CA VAL A 81 -24.01 -35.09 18.53
C VAL A 81 -24.59 -35.63 17.23
N GLN A 82 -23.94 -36.60 16.60
CA GLN A 82 -24.45 -37.24 15.38
C GLN A 82 -25.77 -37.98 15.61
N ALA A 83 -25.99 -38.55 16.80
CA ALA A 83 -27.27 -39.16 17.16
C ALA A 83 -28.38 -38.12 17.34
N ALA A 84 -28.09 -37.02 18.03
CA ALA A 84 -29.04 -35.93 18.25
C ALA A 84 -29.41 -35.19 16.94
N LEU A 85 -28.44 -35.02 16.03
CA LEU A 85 -28.68 -34.48 14.69
C LEU A 85 -29.62 -35.39 13.87
N ARG A 86 -29.47 -36.72 13.98
CA ARG A 86 -30.34 -37.70 13.31
C ARG A 86 -31.75 -37.75 13.89
N SER A 87 -31.90 -37.53 15.20
CA SER A 87 -33.22 -37.44 15.84
C SER A 87 -33.90 -36.08 15.66
N GLY A 88 -33.19 -35.08 15.10
CA GLY A 88 -33.71 -33.73 14.90
C GLY A 88 -33.86 -32.91 16.19
N ASP A 89 -33.22 -33.34 17.29
CA ASP A 89 -33.32 -32.66 18.59
C ASP A 89 -32.26 -31.56 18.72
N ASP A 90 -32.65 -30.34 18.34
CA ASP A 90 -31.77 -29.16 18.33
C ASP A 90 -31.33 -28.74 19.73
N ALA A 91 -32.18 -28.91 20.73
CA ALA A 91 -31.86 -28.57 22.12
C ALA A 91 -30.81 -29.54 22.68
N ALA A 92 -30.92 -30.84 22.35
CA ALA A 92 -29.91 -31.81 22.72
C ALA A 92 -28.56 -31.54 22.04
N VAL A 93 -28.55 -31.20 20.75
CA VAL A 93 -27.32 -30.82 20.03
C VAL A 93 -26.65 -29.62 20.69
N ALA A 94 -27.40 -28.55 20.95
CA ALA A 94 -26.88 -27.36 21.60
C ALA A 94 -26.26 -27.66 22.97
N ARG A 95 -26.95 -28.44 23.79
CA ARG A 95 -26.47 -28.84 25.12
C ARG A 95 -25.18 -29.66 25.06
N ILE A 96 -25.11 -30.68 24.20
CA ILE A 96 -23.94 -31.56 24.09
C ILE A 96 -22.73 -30.79 23.54
N VAL A 97 -22.94 -29.92 22.56
CA VAL A 97 -21.87 -29.11 21.98
C VAL A 97 -21.29 -28.13 23.01
N GLY A 98 -22.14 -27.49 23.82
CA GLY A 98 -21.72 -26.58 24.89
C GLY A 98 -21.17 -27.27 26.15
N GLU A 99 -21.39 -28.58 26.30
CA GLU A 99 -20.96 -29.31 27.49
C GLU A 99 -19.44 -29.28 27.67
N ASN A 100 -18.97 -28.94 28.87
CA ASN A 100 -17.55 -28.82 29.21
C ASN A 100 -16.77 -27.79 28.34
N TRP A 101 -17.44 -26.78 27.79
CA TRP A 101 -16.80 -25.66 27.10
C TRP A 101 -17.04 -24.36 27.88
N LYS A 102 -16.09 -23.99 28.74
CA LYS A 102 -16.27 -22.88 29.69
C LYS A 102 -16.42 -21.52 29.02
N GLU A 103 -15.80 -21.37 27.86
CA GLU A 103 -15.78 -20.13 27.08
C GLU A 103 -16.94 -20.05 26.08
N ALA A 104 -17.65 -21.15 25.83
CA ALA A 104 -18.84 -21.14 24.99
C ALA A 104 -19.96 -20.38 25.69
N GLY A 105 -20.52 -19.40 24.99
CA GLY A 105 -21.75 -18.76 25.40
C GLY A 105 -22.96 -19.61 25.03
N ASP A 106 -23.87 -18.98 24.31
CA ASP A 106 -25.08 -19.55 23.74
C ASP A 106 -24.78 -20.35 22.47
N VAL A 107 -25.18 -21.63 22.48
CA VAL A 107 -25.05 -22.53 21.33
C VAL A 107 -26.42 -22.62 20.64
N ARG A 108 -26.48 -22.22 19.37
CA ARG A 108 -27.69 -22.26 18.56
C ARG A 108 -27.54 -23.20 17.39
N VAL A 109 -28.58 -23.99 17.14
CA VAL A 109 -28.69 -24.83 15.95
C VAL A 109 -29.71 -24.17 15.04
N LEU A 110 -29.30 -23.89 13.81
CA LEU A 110 -30.09 -23.14 12.83
C LEU A 110 -30.23 -23.98 11.55
N PRO A 111 -31.33 -23.82 10.79
CA PRO A 111 -31.45 -24.47 9.49
C PRO A 111 -30.45 -23.88 8.49
N ALA A 112 -29.93 -24.72 7.58
CA ALA A 112 -28.92 -24.31 6.60
C ALA A 112 -29.48 -23.39 5.49
N ASP A 113 -30.80 -23.27 5.37
CA ASP A 113 -31.46 -22.36 4.41
C ASP A 113 -31.40 -20.89 4.85
N LEU A 114 -31.14 -20.62 6.14
CA LEU A 114 -31.06 -19.30 6.75
C LEU A 114 -32.30 -18.42 6.50
N THR A 115 -33.45 -19.02 6.17
CA THR A 115 -34.67 -18.29 5.78
C THR A 115 -35.09 -17.27 6.84
N ALA A 116 -35.04 -17.66 8.12
CA ALA A 116 -35.36 -16.77 9.24
C ALA A 116 -34.39 -15.58 9.35
N GLY A 117 -33.11 -15.78 9.02
CA GLY A 117 -32.11 -14.72 9.03
C GLY A 117 -32.30 -13.69 7.93
N TYR A 118 -32.71 -14.13 6.73
CA TYR A 118 -33.03 -13.24 5.62
C TYR A 118 -34.39 -12.54 5.77
N ALA A 119 -35.34 -13.14 6.50
CA ALA A 119 -36.64 -12.52 6.76
C ALA A 119 -36.52 -11.27 7.65
N ALA A 120 -35.60 -11.27 8.62
CA ALA A 120 -35.39 -10.16 9.56
C ALA A 120 -33.89 -9.93 9.87
N PRO A 121 -33.08 -9.48 8.89
CA PRO A 121 -31.63 -9.43 9.02
C PRO A 121 -31.13 -8.40 10.05
N ALA A 122 -31.92 -7.35 10.29
CA ALA A 122 -31.61 -6.35 11.32
C ALA A 122 -31.72 -6.92 12.75
N GLU A 123 -32.69 -7.81 12.99
CA GLU A 123 -32.88 -8.46 14.29
C GLU A 123 -31.94 -9.67 14.45
N PHE A 124 -31.74 -10.42 13.38
CA PHE A 124 -30.85 -11.58 13.34
C PHE A 124 -29.37 -11.20 13.46
N GLY A 125 -29.01 -10.05 12.87
CA GLY A 125 -27.67 -9.48 12.84
C GLY A 125 -26.91 -9.82 11.55
N PHE A 126 -26.64 -8.80 10.73
CA PHE A 126 -25.93 -8.93 9.44
C PHE A 126 -24.58 -9.66 9.56
N SER A 127 -23.78 -9.35 10.59
CA SER A 127 -22.48 -10.01 10.79
C SER A 127 -22.60 -11.50 11.13
N LYS A 128 -23.68 -11.88 11.83
CA LYS A 128 -23.97 -13.27 12.18
C LYS A 128 -24.40 -14.03 10.92
N LEU A 129 -25.31 -13.45 10.14
CA LEU A 129 -25.75 -14.02 8.87
C LEU A 129 -24.58 -14.26 7.91
N ALA A 130 -23.73 -13.26 7.71
CA ALA A 130 -22.53 -13.36 6.87
C ALA A 130 -21.51 -14.41 7.36
N LEU A 131 -21.46 -14.69 8.67
CA LEU A 131 -20.64 -15.77 9.21
C LEU A 131 -21.23 -17.15 8.85
N LEU A 132 -22.54 -17.32 9.02
CA LEU A 132 -23.24 -18.56 8.72
C LEU A 132 -23.14 -18.92 7.23
N GLU A 133 -23.37 -17.95 6.34
CA GLU A 133 -23.20 -18.10 4.90
C GLU A 133 -21.80 -18.59 4.55
N VAL A 134 -20.77 -17.98 5.14
CA VAL A 134 -19.39 -18.36 4.84
C VAL A 134 -19.09 -19.77 5.37
N ALA A 135 -19.54 -20.14 6.56
CA ALA A 135 -19.37 -21.51 7.07
C ALA A 135 -20.07 -22.56 6.17
N LEU A 136 -21.29 -22.28 5.70
CA LEU A 136 -22.02 -23.13 4.77
C LEU A 136 -21.32 -23.23 3.41
N SER A 137 -20.90 -22.09 2.85
CA SER A 137 -20.22 -22.03 1.55
C SER A 137 -18.87 -22.76 1.54
N GLN A 138 -18.12 -22.70 2.64
CA GLN A 138 -16.81 -23.37 2.77
C GLN A 138 -16.92 -24.82 3.20
N GLY A 139 -18.08 -25.26 3.71
CA GLY A 139 -18.24 -26.61 4.25
C GLY A 139 -17.38 -26.90 5.48
N ALA A 140 -16.93 -25.86 6.20
CA ALA A 140 -15.96 -25.97 7.28
C ALA A 140 -16.28 -25.00 8.44
N PRO A 141 -15.74 -25.25 9.65
CA PRO A 141 -15.85 -24.30 10.74
C PRO A 141 -15.14 -22.99 10.41
N VAL A 142 -15.85 -21.88 10.61
CA VAL A 142 -15.35 -20.53 10.39
C VAL A 142 -15.60 -19.70 11.64
N ALA A 143 -14.64 -18.86 12.01
CA ALA A 143 -14.73 -17.94 13.12
C ALA A 143 -14.56 -16.50 12.63
N ARG A 144 -15.45 -15.60 13.08
CA ARG A 144 -15.43 -14.17 12.75
C ARG A 144 -15.90 -13.33 13.92
N VAL A 145 -15.51 -12.07 13.93
CA VAL A 145 -16.06 -11.09 14.86
C VAL A 145 -17.46 -10.72 14.40
N VAL A 146 -18.44 -10.92 15.28
CA VAL A 146 -19.85 -10.63 15.04
C VAL A 146 -20.35 -9.65 16.10
N ARG A 147 -21.39 -8.88 15.77
CA ARG A 147 -22.08 -8.05 16.75
C ARG A 147 -23.30 -8.79 17.26
N GLU A 148 -23.36 -9.01 18.57
CA GLU A 148 -24.54 -9.52 19.26
C GLU A 148 -25.10 -8.38 20.11
N GLY A 149 -26.21 -7.79 19.65
CA GLY A 149 -26.70 -6.52 20.16
C GLY A 149 -25.68 -5.39 19.95
N LYS A 150 -25.24 -4.75 21.04
CA LYS A 150 -24.25 -3.66 21.01
C LYS A 150 -22.81 -4.10 21.25
N GLN A 151 -22.57 -5.38 21.60
CA GLN A 151 -21.24 -5.85 21.97
C GLN A 151 -20.62 -6.72 20.87
N PRO A 152 -19.33 -6.50 20.53
CA PRO A 152 -18.61 -7.39 19.63
C PRO A 152 -18.27 -8.70 20.35
N ARG A 153 -18.58 -9.83 19.72
CA ARG A 153 -18.25 -11.18 20.16
C ARG A 153 -17.52 -11.94 19.06
N LEU A 154 -16.87 -13.04 19.41
CA LEU A 154 -16.29 -13.96 18.46
C LEU A 154 -17.34 -15.02 18.13
N GLY A 155 -17.92 -14.97 16.94
CA GLY A 155 -18.84 -16.00 16.45
C GLY A 155 -18.05 -17.14 15.83
N LEU A 156 -18.43 -18.38 16.16
CA LEU A 156 -17.92 -19.60 15.56
C LEU A 156 -19.09 -20.37 14.95
N ALA A 157 -19.01 -20.68 13.66
CA ALA A 157 -20.06 -21.40 12.95
C ALA A 157 -19.50 -22.61 12.22
N ALA A 158 -20.23 -23.72 12.21
CA ALA A 158 -19.86 -24.91 11.43
C ALA A 158 -21.11 -25.61 10.85
N PRO A 159 -21.01 -26.13 9.61
CA PRO A 159 -22.07 -26.91 9.00
C PRO A 159 -22.22 -28.28 9.67
N ALA A 160 -23.46 -28.73 9.81
CA ALA A 160 -23.85 -30.01 10.42
C ALA A 160 -25.00 -30.64 9.62
N GLY A 161 -24.69 -31.12 8.41
CA GLY A 161 -25.70 -31.67 7.49
C GLY A 161 -26.63 -30.58 6.95
N ALA A 162 -27.94 -30.73 7.17
CA ALA A 162 -28.95 -29.73 6.77
C ALA A 162 -29.10 -28.56 7.77
N LYS A 163 -28.22 -28.49 8.79
CA LYS A 163 -28.22 -27.47 9.83
C LYS A 163 -26.85 -26.78 9.89
N VAL A 164 -26.79 -25.61 10.51
CA VAL A 164 -25.57 -24.89 10.86
C VAL A 164 -25.59 -24.60 12.35
N ILE A 165 -24.47 -24.87 13.01
CA ILE A 165 -24.33 -24.66 14.45
C ILE A 165 -23.53 -23.38 14.64
N TYR A 166 -24.06 -22.50 15.47
CA TYR A 166 -23.47 -21.22 15.84
C TYR A 166 -23.18 -21.20 17.33
N LEU A 167 -22.01 -20.69 17.69
CA LEU A 167 -21.60 -20.43 19.06
C LEU A 167 -21.09 -18.99 19.14
N ASP A 168 -21.45 -18.28 20.19
CA ASP A 168 -20.77 -17.05 20.56
C ASP A 168 -19.69 -17.32 21.61
N LEU A 169 -18.57 -16.65 21.45
CA LEU A 169 -17.39 -16.75 22.29
C LEU A 169 -16.97 -15.34 22.72
N PRO A 170 -16.34 -15.20 23.90
CA PRO A 170 -15.82 -13.91 24.34
C PRO A 170 -14.74 -13.43 23.38
N LEU A 171 -14.80 -12.15 23.00
CA LEU A 171 -13.83 -11.54 22.10
C LEU A 171 -12.39 -11.58 22.67
N ALA A 172 -12.28 -11.63 24.01
CA ALA A 172 -11.02 -11.77 24.76
C ALA A 172 -10.13 -12.91 24.23
N LEU A 173 -10.72 -14.05 23.84
CA LEU A 173 -9.94 -15.18 23.28
C LEU A 173 -9.07 -14.78 22.08
N LEU A 174 -9.53 -13.79 21.31
CA LEU A 174 -8.80 -13.27 20.15
C LEU A 174 -7.93 -12.06 20.53
N THR A 175 -8.42 -11.18 21.40
CA THR A 175 -7.76 -9.90 21.72
C THR A 175 -6.72 -9.97 22.83
N ASP A 176 -6.76 -10.98 23.69
CA ASP A 176 -5.81 -11.12 24.82
C ASP A 176 -4.36 -11.20 24.33
N SER A 177 -4.14 -11.83 23.17
CA SER A 177 -2.82 -11.86 22.53
C SER A 177 -2.31 -10.48 22.14
N LEU A 178 -3.21 -9.57 21.76
CA LEU A 178 -2.90 -8.17 21.44
C LEU A 178 -2.70 -7.33 22.69
N ASP A 179 -3.48 -7.58 23.73
CA ASP A 179 -3.32 -6.89 25.01
C ASP A 179 -2.01 -7.27 25.72
N GLN A 180 -1.51 -8.48 25.48
CA GLN A 180 -0.21 -8.94 25.98
C GLN A 180 0.97 -8.57 25.08
N ALA A 181 0.73 -8.23 23.81
CA ALA A 181 1.78 -7.85 22.88
C ALA A 181 2.36 -6.48 23.26
N LYS A 182 3.69 -6.40 23.41
CA LYS A 182 4.40 -5.14 23.64
C LYS A 182 4.49 -4.35 22.35
N VAL A 183 3.46 -3.57 22.04
CA VAL A 183 3.46 -2.65 20.90
C VAL A 183 4.25 -1.39 21.29
N PRO A 184 5.27 -0.98 20.52
CA PRO A 184 5.98 0.27 20.75
C PRO A 184 5.03 1.47 20.68
N GLU A 185 5.17 2.46 21.57
CA GLU A 185 4.28 3.64 21.62
C GLU A 185 4.25 4.43 20.29
N ARG A 186 5.38 4.49 19.60
CA ARG A 186 5.53 5.15 18.28
C ARG A 186 5.11 4.27 17.10
N GLY A 187 4.84 2.99 17.34
CA GLY A 187 4.32 2.06 16.33
C GLY A 187 2.81 1.94 16.42
N TYR A 188 2.20 1.27 15.44
CA TYR A 188 0.78 0.95 15.45
C TYR A 188 0.58 -0.50 15.03
N VAL A 189 -0.30 -1.20 15.73
CA VAL A 189 -0.77 -2.53 15.34
C VAL A 189 -2.26 -2.65 15.62
N ALA A 190 -3.02 -3.21 14.67
CA ALA A 190 -4.45 -3.42 14.84
C ALA A 190 -4.89 -4.74 14.22
N LEU A 191 -5.78 -5.44 14.92
CA LEU A 191 -6.56 -6.54 14.38
C LEU A 191 -7.83 -5.96 13.75
N ARG A 192 -8.04 -6.22 12.47
CA ARG A 192 -9.14 -5.67 11.66
C ARG A 192 -9.97 -6.77 11.03
N GLN A 193 -11.28 -6.50 10.88
CA GLN A 193 -12.19 -7.28 10.06
C GLN A 193 -12.94 -6.32 9.13
N GLY A 194 -12.65 -6.39 7.82
CA GLY A 194 -13.15 -5.37 6.89
C GLY A 194 -12.67 -3.97 7.28
N SER A 195 -13.60 -3.03 7.45
CA SER A 195 -13.33 -1.66 7.93
C SER A 195 -13.34 -1.51 9.45
N TYR A 196 -13.68 -2.57 10.19
CA TYR A 196 -13.83 -2.52 11.64
C TYR A 196 -12.52 -2.89 12.34
N ASN A 197 -12.01 -1.99 13.20
CA ASN A 197 -10.92 -2.27 14.11
C ASN A 197 -11.45 -3.08 15.30
N VAL A 198 -11.12 -4.37 15.34
CA VAL A 198 -11.49 -5.26 16.43
C VAL A 198 -10.78 -4.85 17.71
N ARG A 199 -9.48 -4.59 17.59
CA ARG A 199 -8.62 -4.09 18.67
C ARG A 199 -7.39 -3.43 18.06
N GLU A 200 -6.93 -2.35 18.67
CA GLU A 200 -5.78 -1.56 18.21
C GLU A 200 -4.89 -1.16 19.40
N ALA A 201 -3.59 -1.01 19.14
CA ALA A 201 -2.59 -0.61 20.10
C ALA A 201 -1.53 0.28 19.42
N GLY A 202 -0.96 1.21 20.20
CA GLY A 202 0.05 2.18 19.72
C GLY A 202 -0.55 3.48 19.18
N SER A 203 0.16 4.15 18.28
CA SER A 203 -0.19 5.49 17.78
C SER A 203 -1.29 5.46 16.71
N ARG A 204 -2.46 6.01 17.03
CA ARG A 204 -3.61 6.08 16.11
C ARG A 204 -3.37 6.94 14.86
N SER A 205 -2.38 7.84 14.88
CA SER A 205 -2.04 8.65 13.70
C SER A 205 -1.58 7.79 12.51
N LEU A 206 -1.04 6.61 12.80
CA LEU A 206 -0.54 5.68 11.79
C LEU A 206 -1.62 4.68 11.31
N ALA A 207 -2.86 4.80 11.80
CA ALA A 207 -3.92 3.83 11.50
C ALA A 207 -4.26 3.75 10.00
N SER A 208 -4.16 4.86 9.26
CA SER A 208 -4.40 4.90 7.82
C SER A 208 -3.26 4.26 7.02
N GLY A 209 -2.01 4.46 7.44
CA GLY A 209 -0.82 3.90 6.78
C GLY A 209 -0.63 2.41 7.04
N ALA A 210 -1.13 1.92 8.17
CA ALA A 210 -0.97 0.54 8.63
C ALA A 210 -1.50 -0.55 7.70
N GLU A 211 -2.36 -0.18 6.74
CA GLU A 211 -2.89 -1.10 5.74
C GLU A 211 -1.80 -1.60 4.78
N ALA A 212 -0.72 -0.82 4.59
CA ALA A 212 0.39 -1.19 3.71
C ALA A 212 1.11 -2.48 4.16
N LEU A 213 1.20 -2.71 5.47
CA LEU A 213 1.84 -3.89 6.05
C LEU A 213 0.82 -4.91 6.57
N ALA A 214 -0.45 -4.81 6.16
CA ALA A 214 -1.49 -5.72 6.60
C ALA A 214 -1.25 -7.15 6.11
N ARG A 215 -1.49 -8.11 7.01
CA ARG A 215 -1.38 -9.54 6.71
C ARG A 215 -2.64 -10.30 7.14
N PRO A 216 -3.22 -11.15 6.28
CA PRO A 216 -4.44 -11.89 6.61
C PRO A 216 -4.17 -13.01 7.62
N VAL A 217 -5.12 -13.23 8.53
CA VAL A 217 -5.12 -14.35 9.48
C VAL A 217 -5.79 -15.56 8.83
N GLY A 218 -5.03 -16.27 8.00
CA GLY A 218 -5.54 -17.41 7.24
C GLY A 218 -6.73 -17.04 6.34
N LYS A 219 -7.79 -17.86 6.35
CA LYS A 219 -9.02 -17.65 5.55
C LYS A 219 -10.19 -17.06 6.34
N THR A 220 -9.92 -16.50 7.51
CA THR A 220 -10.96 -16.07 8.46
C THR A 220 -11.62 -14.73 8.07
N GLY A 221 -10.94 -13.94 7.22
CA GLY A 221 -11.34 -12.56 6.89
C GLY A 221 -10.81 -11.52 7.88
N LEU A 222 -10.09 -11.94 8.91
CA LEU A 222 -9.34 -11.07 9.81
C LEU A 222 -7.97 -10.75 9.20
N ARG A 223 -7.44 -9.57 9.52
CA ARG A 223 -6.08 -9.16 9.15
C ARG A 223 -5.44 -8.36 10.27
N VAL A 224 -4.11 -8.47 10.39
CA VAL A 224 -3.32 -7.66 11.32
C VAL A 224 -2.64 -6.57 10.50
N ALA A 225 -3.04 -5.32 10.72
CA ALA A 225 -2.46 -4.12 10.14
C ALA A 225 -1.37 -3.58 11.06
N ALA A 226 -0.29 -3.03 10.50
CA ALA A 226 0.83 -2.52 11.29
C ALA A 226 1.54 -1.37 10.58
N ASP A 227 2.09 -0.42 11.34
CA ASP A 227 2.92 0.67 10.81
C ASP A 227 3.98 1.09 11.84
N GLY A 228 5.18 1.39 11.37
CA GLY A 228 6.31 1.85 12.18
C GLY A 228 7.11 2.97 11.54
N THR A 229 6.61 3.57 10.44
CA THR A 229 7.41 4.48 9.62
C THR A 229 6.94 5.93 9.72
N GLU A 230 7.85 6.78 10.21
CA GLU A 230 7.90 8.22 9.91
C GLU A 230 9.38 8.57 9.71
N ALA A 231 9.93 8.34 8.52
CA ALA A 231 11.30 8.74 8.23
C ALA A 231 11.36 9.56 6.93
N PRO A 232 11.76 10.84 6.99
CA PRO A 232 12.03 11.61 5.79
C PRO A 232 13.37 11.15 5.22
N LEU A 233 13.41 10.97 3.89
CA LEU A 233 14.58 10.78 3.02
C LEU A 233 15.06 9.35 2.70
N GLY A 234 14.48 8.28 3.26
CA GLY A 234 14.54 6.92 2.68
C GLY A 234 15.93 6.29 2.39
N LEU A 235 17.04 6.89 2.84
CA LEU A 235 18.40 6.44 2.51
C LEU A 235 18.86 5.21 3.30
N GLY A 236 18.15 4.83 4.37
CA GLY A 236 18.52 3.72 5.25
C GLY A 236 19.74 4.03 6.14
N ALA A 237 19.78 3.43 7.33
CA ALA A 237 20.79 3.74 8.35
C ALA A 237 22.24 3.50 7.89
N ILE A 238 22.49 2.45 7.09
CA ILE A 238 23.85 2.06 6.65
C ILE A 238 24.44 3.08 5.66
N PRO A 239 23.77 3.46 4.55
CA PRO A 239 24.26 4.52 3.66
C PRO A 239 24.50 5.86 4.36
N ALA A 240 23.64 6.24 5.31
CA ALA A 240 23.80 7.47 6.08
C ALA A 240 25.08 7.48 6.93
N VAL A 241 25.38 6.37 7.62
CA VAL A 241 26.62 6.22 8.41
C VAL A 241 27.86 6.21 7.51
N VAL A 242 27.81 5.51 6.37
CA VAL A 242 28.92 5.49 5.39
C VAL A 242 29.20 6.90 4.87
N ALA A 243 28.16 7.65 4.50
CA ALA A 243 28.31 9.03 4.06
C ALA A 243 28.91 9.93 5.17
N ALA A 244 28.44 9.78 6.42
CA ALA A 244 28.98 10.54 7.55
C ALA A 244 30.49 10.28 7.76
N VAL A 245 30.93 9.01 7.65
CA VAL A 245 32.35 8.63 7.77
C VAL A 245 33.16 9.23 6.61
N LEU A 246 32.66 9.19 5.37
CA LEU A 246 33.34 9.78 4.22
C LEU A 246 33.54 11.29 4.39
N PHE A 247 32.53 12.03 4.84
CA PHE A 247 32.65 13.46 5.11
C PHE A 247 33.60 13.75 6.29
N ALA A 248 33.61 12.92 7.33
CA ALA A 248 34.58 13.06 8.43
C ALA A 248 36.03 12.84 7.95
N LEU A 249 36.26 11.86 7.06
CA LEU A 249 37.57 11.64 6.44
C LEU A 249 37.99 12.79 5.52
N LEU A 250 37.05 13.36 4.74
CA LEU A 250 37.30 14.55 3.93
C LEU A 250 37.63 15.79 4.78
N ALA A 251 36.92 15.97 5.91
CA ALA A 251 37.21 17.02 6.89
C ALA A 251 38.62 16.86 7.47
N LEU A 252 38.99 15.63 7.87
CA LEU A 252 40.31 15.32 8.42
C LEU A 252 41.41 15.54 7.38
N ALA A 253 41.21 15.11 6.14
CA ALA A 253 42.15 15.33 5.04
C ALA A 253 42.34 16.84 4.78
N ALA A 254 41.27 17.61 4.65
CA ALA A 254 41.34 19.07 4.47
C ALA A 254 42.11 19.75 5.63
N LEU A 255 41.95 19.27 6.86
CA LEU A 255 42.64 19.78 8.04
C LEU A 255 44.13 19.36 8.11
N LEU A 256 44.48 18.17 7.61
CA LEU A 256 45.87 17.72 7.50
C LEU A 256 46.63 18.42 6.36
N LEU A 257 45.96 18.70 5.23
CA LEU A 257 46.51 19.49 4.14
C LEU A 257 46.72 20.96 4.55
N SER A 258 45.81 21.55 5.33
CA SER A 258 45.96 22.93 5.81
C SER A 258 47.12 23.09 6.78
N ARG A 259 47.38 22.06 7.60
CA ARG A 259 48.52 21.99 8.54
C ARG A 259 49.83 21.54 7.88
N GLY A 260 49.84 21.30 6.57
CA GLY A 260 51.04 20.89 5.82
C GLY A 260 51.58 19.50 6.17
N LYS A 261 50.77 18.66 6.84
CA LYS A 261 51.15 17.31 7.28
C LYS A 261 50.87 16.23 6.23
N LEU A 262 50.11 16.54 5.19
CA LEU A 262 49.84 15.67 4.05
C LEU A 262 50.32 16.34 2.76
N SER A 263 51.18 15.67 2.01
CA SER A 263 51.54 16.06 0.64
C SER A 263 50.70 15.23 -0.32
N LEU A 264 49.91 15.87 -1.19
CA LEU A 264 49.17 15.16 -2.23
C LEU A 264 50.20 14.47 -3.15
N PRO A 265 50.17 13.13 -3.29
CA PRO A 265 50.98 12.48 -4.30
C PRO A 265 50.51 13.00 -5.65
N ARG A 266 51.44 13.52 -6.45
CA ARG A 266 51.18 13.72 -7.88
C ARG A 266 50.77 12.35 -8.42
N ARG A 267 49.49 12.15 -8.68
CA ARG A 267 49.09 11.27 -9.76
C ARG A 267 49.63 11.97 -10.99
N GLY A 268 50.85 11.60 -11.38
CA GLY A 268 51.34 11.93 -12.69
C GLY A 268 50.32 11.35 -13.64
N LEU A 269 49.48 12.19 -14.22
CA LEU A 269 49.06 11.97 -15.59
C LEU A 269 50.35 11.98 -16.40
N ALA A 270 51.01 10.82 -16.46
CA ALA A 270 51.89 10.50 -17.56
C ALA A 270 50.96 10.45 -18.78
N GLY A 271 50.85 11.59 -19.47
CA GLY A 271 49.94 11.77 -20.59
C GLY A 271 48.96 12.95 -20.47
N ALA A 272 49.35 14.09 -19.89
CA ALA A 272 48.69 15.38 -20.17
C ALA A 272 49.73 16.38 -20.65
N GLY A 273 50.38 15.99 -21.76
CA GLY A 273 51.28 16.79 -22.56
C GLY A 273 50.89 16.66 -24.04
N ALA A 274 49.59 16.74 -24.30
CA ALA A 274 49.04 17.13 -25.59
C ALA A 274 48.01 18.20 -25.25
N VAL A 275 48.25 19.41 -25.74
CA VAL A 275 47.20 20.42 -25.81
C VAL A 275 46.17 19.82 -26.75
N ASP A 276 45.08 19.31 -26.19
CA ASP A 276 43.94 18.82 -26.94
C ASP A 276 43.22 20.09 -27.45
N ASP A 277 43.67 20.59 -28.60
CA ASP A 277 43.00 21.61 -29.40
C ASP A 277 41.73 21.00 -30.02
N GLN A 278 40.82 20.53 -29.17
CA GLN A 278 39.49 20.17 -29.62
C GLN A 278 38.65 21.44 -29.69
N PRO A 279 38.03 21.72 -30.84
CA PRO A 279 37.21 22.91 -30.98
C PRO A 279 36.07 22.84 -29.96
N THR A 280 35.88 23.94 -29.23
CA THR A 280 34.67 24.10 -28.40
C THR A 280 33.43 23.93 -29.29
N LEU A 281 32.30 23.52 -28.71
CA LEU A 281 31.07 23.22 -29.46
C LEU A 281 30.62 24.39 -30.36
N VAL A 282 30.93 25.63 -29.96
CA VAL A 282 30.72 26.87 -30.73
C VAL A 282 31.71 27.01 -31.89
N GLN A 283 32.95 26.57 -31.71
CA GLN A 283 34.00 26.57 -32.74
C GLN A 283 33.79 25.46 -33.78
N ALA A 284 33.23 24.30 -33.39
CA ALA A 284 32.88 23.21 -34.30
C ALA A 284 31.70 23.58 -35.22
N LEU A 285 30.71 24.31 -34.70
CA LEU A 285 29.59 24.87 -35.47
C LEU A 285 30.01 25.96 -36.48
N LEU A 286 31.17 26.58 -36.28
CA LEU A 286 31.76 27.56 -37.20
C LEU A 286 32.72 26.94 -38.21
N LEU A 287 33.22 25.71 -37.97
CA LEU A 287 34.20 25.03 -38.82
C LEU A 287 33.60 24.00 -39.78
N ASP A 288 32.33 23.62 -39.64
CA ASP A 288 31.65 22.79 -40.63
C ASP A 288 31.25 23.65 -41.84
N PRO A 289 31.84 23.44 -43.03
CA PRO A 289 31.25 23.92 -44.26
C PRO A 289 30.00 23.07 -44.52
N GLN A 290 28.85 23.72 -44.69
CA GLN A 290 27.64 23.06 -45.19
C GLN A 290 27.99 22.16 -46.39
N PRO A 291 27.70 20.84 -46.37
CA PRO A 291 27.61 20.09 -47.59
C PRO A 291 26.41 20.61 -48.40
N ALA A 292 26.70 21.37 -49.45
CA ALA A 292 25.78 21.56 -50.56
C ALA A 292 25.37 20.18 -51.09
N SER A 293 24.09 19.89 -51.23
CA SER A 293 23.34 20.10 -52.48
C SER A 293 21.90 19.61 -52.28
N PRO A 294 20.87 20.05 -53.04
CA PRO A 294 20.98 20.41 -54.46
C PRO A 294 20.14 21.64 -54.92
N ALA A 295 20.73 22.47 -55.78
CA ALA A 295 20.07 23.05 -56.94
C ALA A 295 20.75 22.38 -58.16
N ASP A 296 20.13 21.96 -59.25
CA ASP A 296 18.97 22.49 -59.95
C ASP A 296 18.58 21.45 -61.03
N LYS A 297 17.30 21.35 -61.41
CA LYS A 297 16.79 21.09 -62.79
C LYS A 297 15.25 21.04 -62.81
N PRO A 298 14.61 21.37 -63.95
CA PRO A 298 13.45 22.27 -63.97
C PRO A 298 12.12 21.63 -64.40
N ALA A 299 11.03 22.31 -64.03
CA ALA A 299 9.71 22.44 -64.65
C ALA A 299 9.00 21.19 -65.25
N THR A 300 7.78 20.88 -64.77
CA THR A 300 6.48 21.19 -65.46
C THR A 300 5.26 20.48 -64.83
N SER A 301 4.16 21.24 -64.68
CA SER A 301 2.74 20.83 -64.46
C SER A 301 2.40 20.09 -63.16
N SER A 302 1.26 20.24 -62.48
CA SER A 302 -0.04 20.83 -62.78
C SER A 302 -0.72 21.19 -61.45
N ALA A 303 -1.66 22.13 -61.51
CA ALA A 303 -2.51 22.63 -60.43
C ALA A 303 -3.57 21.62 -59.92
N ALA A 304 -4.27 22.07 -58.86
CA ALA A 304 -5.54 21.58 -58.26
C ALA A 304 -5.38 20.40 -57.27
N ASP A 305 -5.82 20.41 -56.00
CA ASP A 305 -6.84 21.18 -55.30
C ASP A 305 -6.59 21.24 -53.76
N ALA A 306 -7.08 22.31 -53.13
CA ALA A 306 -7.70 22.45 -51.79
C ALA A 306 -6.99 21.89 -50.52
N GLU A 307 -6.93 22.55 -49.37
CA GLU A 307 -7.40 23.85 -48.89
C GLU A 307 -6.71 24.13 -47.54
N ALA A 308 -6.54 25.41 -47.21
CA ALA A 308 -5.91 25.88 -45.99
C ALA A 308 -6.92 26.05 -44.83
N ALA A 309 -6.38 25.99 -43.61
CA ALA A 309 -6.68 26.80 -42.42
C ALA A 309 -8.13 27.23 -42.13
N THR A 310 -8.57 27.11 -40.87
CA THR A 310 -8.81 28.31 -40.02
C THR A 310 -9.27 27.95 -38.60
N VAL A 311 -8.76 28.76 -37.68
CA VAL A 311 -9.23 28.94 -36.30
C VAL A 311 -10.23 30.08 -36.32
N ALA A 312 -11.48 29.85 -35.91
CA ALA A 312 -12.37 30.87 -35.31
C ALA A 312 -13.67 30.21 -34.82
N GLY A 313 -14.14 30.65 -33.66
CA GLY A 313 -15.28 30.09 -32.95
C GLY A 313 -16.63 30.28 -33.65
N GLY A 314 -17.55 29.39 -33.30
CA GLY A 314 -18.97 29.45 -33.63
C GLY A 314 -19.71 28.40 -32.80
N VAL A 315 -20.63 28.87 -31.96
CA VAL A 315 -21.51 28.05 -31.13
C VAL A 315 -22.43 27.24 -32.04
N ALA A 316 -22.22 25.92 -32.09
CA ALA A 316 -23.20 24.96 -32.59
C ALA A 316 -23.10 23.70 -31.72
N ALA A 317 -24.24 23.31 -31.14
CA ALA A 317 -24.40 22.11 -30.34
C ALA A 317 -24.16 20.86 -31.20
N SER A 318 -22.90 20.45 -31.28
CA SER A 318 -22.49 19.12 -31.76
C SER A 318 -22.49 18.19 -30.55
N SER A 319 -23.19 17.05 -30.62
CA SER A 319 -23.16 16.05 -29.56
C SER A 319 -21.71 15.58 -29.39
N ARG A 320 -21.05 16.05 -28.31
CA ARG A 320 -19.72 15.60 -27.94
C ARG A 320 -19.80 14.13 -27.56
N TYR A 321 -19.57 13.26 -28.53
CA TYR A 321 -19.19 11.89 -28.26
C TYR A 321 -17.84 11.95 -27.54
N VAL A 322 -17.83 11.52 -26.28
CA VAL A 322 -16.59 11.33 -25.53
C VAL A 322 -15.94 10.09 -26.12
N GLU A 323 -14.80 10.27 -26.79
CA GLU A 323 -14.02 9.16 -27.35
C GLU A 323 -13.34 8.43 -26.19
N VAL A 324 -13.63 7.13 -26.04
CA VAL A 324 -13.06 6.28 -24.99
C VAL A 324 -12.10 5.31 -25.64
N ASP A 325 -10.82 5.35 -25.25
CA ASP A 325 -9.80 4.42 -25.74
C ASP A 325 -10.13 2.98 -25.32
N PRO A 326 -10.40 2.04 -26.25
CA PRO A 326 -10.68 0.65 -25.92
C PRO A 326 -9.54 -0.03 -25.15
N GLY A 327 -8.32 0.47 -25.30
CA GLY A 327 -7.13 0.00 -24.60
C GLY A 327 -7.23 0.13 -23.08
N ILE A 328 -8.11 0.96 -22.52
CA ILE A 328 -8.26 1.03 -21.06
C ILE A 328 -8.99 -0.17 -20.47
N PHE A 329 -9.81 -0.88 -21.25
CA PHE A 329 -10.56 -2.04 -20.78
C PHE A 329 -9.68 -3.29 -20.82
N ARG A 330 -9.27 -3.76 -19.65
CA ARG A 330 -8.46 -4.98 -19.48
C ARG A 330 -9.35 -6.16 -19.14
N ALA A 331 -8.76 -7.35 -19.07
CA ALA A 331 -9.49 -8.59 -18.80
C ALA A 331 -10.23 -8.60 -17.44
N TYR A 332 -9.77 -7.82 -16.46
CA TYR A 332 -10.30 -7.83 -15.10
C TYR A 332 -10.62 -6.45 -14.50
N ASP A 333 -10.14 -5.36 -15.10
CA ASP A 333 -10.38 -3.99 -14.62
C ASP A 333 -10.20 -2.95 -15.75
N ILE A 334 -10.46 -1.68 -15.44
CA ILE A 334 -10.23 -0.53 -16.33
C ILE A 334 -9.00 0.23 -15.85
N ARG A 335 -8.00 0.42 -16.73
CA ARG A 335 -6.74 1.11 -16.41
C ARG A 335 -6.32 2.03 -17.54
N GLY A 336 -6.11 3.30 -17.21
CA GLY A 336 -5.57 4.31 -18.12
C GLY A 336 -4.56 5.23 -17.47
N VAL A 337 -3.97 6.10 -18.28
CA VAL A 337 -3.05 7.17 -17.83
C VAL A 337 -3.87 8.45 -17.72
N VAL A 338 -3.86 9.07 -16.54
CA VAL A 338 -4.62 10.30 -16.27
C VAL A 338 -4.14 11.43 -17.16
N GLY A 339 -5.06 12.11 -17.84
CA GLY A 339 -4.76 13.19 -18.78
C GLY A 339 -4.32 12.72 -20.16
N THR A 340 -4.34 11.41 -20.44
CA THR A 340 -4.08 10.86 -21.78
C THR A 340 -5.21 9.94 -22.22
N THR A 341 -5.41 8.83 -21.51
CA THR A 341 -6.44 7.82 -21.84
C THR A 341 -7.55 7.73 -20.81
N LEU A 342 -7.39 8.40 -19.66
CA LEU A 342 -8.40 8.50 -18.61
C LEU A 342 -8.51 9.94 -18.12
N ASP A 343 -9.70 10.50 -18.13
CA ASP A 343 -10.01 11.82 -17.58
C ASP A 343 -11.40 11.81 -16.90
N SER A 344 -11.84 12.97 -16.41
CA SER A 344 -13.14 13.14 -15.74
C SER A 344 -14.33 12.78 -16.64
N GLN A 345 -14.30 13.16 -17.91
CA GLN A 345 -15.38 12.87 -18.86
C GLN A 345 -15.49 11.36 -19.13
N VAL A 346 -14.35 10.68 -19.31
CA VAL A 346 -14.30 9.23 -19.48
C VAL A 346 -14.76 8.52 -18.20
N ALA A 347 -14.33 8.98 -17.02
CA ALA A 347 -14.76 8.42 -15.74
C ALA A 347 -16.28 8.55 -15.53
N GLU A 348 -16.87 9.69 -15.89
CA GLU A 348 -18.32 9.88 -15.86
C GLU A 348 -19.05 8.91 -16.79
N ARG A 349 -18.56 8.72 -18.03
CA ARG A 349 -19.14 7.77 -18.99
C ARG A 349 -19.05 6.33 -18.49
N ILE A 350 -17.94 5.95 -17.88
CA ILE A 350 -17.78 4.64 -17.24
C ILE A 350 -18.82 4.49 -16.11
N GLY A 351 -18.99 5.51 -15.27
CA GLY A 351 -19.97 5.49 -14.19
C GLY A 351 -21.40 5.32 -14.71
N GLN A 352 -21.76 6.03 -15.78
CA GLN A 352 -23.06 5.90 -16.42
C GLN A 352 -23.28 4.50 -17.01
N ALA A 353 -22.26 3.93 -17.66
CA ALA A 353 -22.33 2.58 -18.21
C ALA A 353 -22.52 1.52 -17.11
N ILE A 354 -21.77 1.63 -16.01
CA ILE A 354 -21.92 0.74 -14.84
C ILE A 354 -23.32 0.85 -14.26
N GLY A 355 -23.81 2.08 -14.04
CA GLY A 355 -25.14 2.31 -13.48
C GLY A 355 -26.28 1.76 -14.36
N SER A 356 -26.11 1.81 -15.68
CA SER A 356 -27.10 1.25 -16.64
C SER A 356 -27.13 -0.28 -16.56
N VAL A 357 -25.96 -0.93 -16.47
CA VAL A 357 -25.90 -2.39 -16.29
C VAL A 357 -26.50 -2.82 -14.95
N MET A 358 -26.34 -2.01 -13.91
CA MET A 358 -26.94 -2.26 -12.60
C MET A 358 -28.46 -2.08 -12.61
N GLU A 359 -28.97 -1.14 -13.40
CA GLU A 359 -30.41 -0.97 -13.62
C GLU A 359 -31.04 -2.23 -14.24
N ASP A 360 -30.40 -2.81 -15.26
CA ASP A 360 -30.83 -4.08 -15.88
C ASP A 360 -30.87 -5.26 -14.89
N GLN A 361 -30.09 -5.17 -13.81
CA GLN A 361 -30.02 -6.19 -12.74
C GLN A 361 -30.92 -5.85 -11.54
N GLY A 362 -31.66 -4.75 -11.56
CA GLY A 362 -32.48 -4.30 -10.43
C GLY A 362 -31.67 -3.85 -9.21
N LEU A 363 -30.39 -3.52 -9.37
CA LEU A 363 -29.51 -3.06 -8.29
C LEU A 363 -29.52 -1.54 -8.21
N VAL A 364 -29.90 -0.99 -7.06
CA VAL A 364 -30.14 0.46 -6.87
C VAL A 364 -28.98 1.17 -6.18
N ASP A 365 -28.37 0.53 -5.17
CA ASP A 365 -27.34 1.14 -4.34
C ASP A 365 -25.92 0.70 -4.76
N VAL A 366 -25.00 1.67 -4.85
CA VAL A 366 -23.62 1.46 -5.29
C VAL A 366 -22.67 2.10 -4.28
N VAL A 367 -21.71 1.30 -3.79
CA VAL A 367 -20.62 1.80 -2.94
C VAL A 367 -19.45 2.20 -3.82
N VAL A 368 -18.95 3.41 -3.65
CA VAL A 368 -17.75 3.91 -4.34
C VAL A 368 -16.62 4.05 -3.34
N GLY A 369 -15.42 3.65 -3.74
CA GLY A 369 -14.21 3.80 -2.94
C GLY A 369 -13.03 4.16 -3.84
N ARG A 370 -12.03 4.83 -3.27
CA ARG A 370 -10.83 5.26 -4.00
C ARG A 370 -9.56 5.02 -3.20
N ASP A 371 -8.43 4.90 -3.91
CA ASP A 371 -7.11 4.81 -3.30
C ASP A 371 -6.51 6.20 -3.00
N GLY A 372 -5.25 6.22 -2.56
CA GLY A 372 -4.50 7.43 -2.18
C GLY A 372 -3.87 8.21 -3.34
N ARG A 373 -4.26 7.99 -4.60
CA ARG A 373 -3.71 8.75 -5.74
C ARG A 373 -4.22 10.19 -5.78
N LEU A 374 -3.38 11.09 -6.29
CA LEU A 374 -3.70 12.52 -6.42
C LEU A 374 -4.91 12.79 -7.33
N SER A 375 -5.11 11.96 -8.34
CA SER A 375 -6.27 12.04 -9.24
C SER A 375 -7.55 11.44 -8.66
N GLY A 376 -7.46 10.76 -7.51
CA GLY A 376 -8.57 10.04 -6.89
C GLY A 376 -9.81 10.90 -6.63
N PRO A 377 -9.68 12.08 -5.98
CA PRO A 377 -10.83 12.95 -5.69
C PRO A 377 -11.61 13.37 -6.94
N GLU A 378 -10.92 13.75 -8.02
CA GLU A 378 -11.56 14.22 -9.26
C GLU A 378 -12.24 13.07 -10.03
N LEU A 379 -11.54 11.96 -10.22
CA LEU A 379 -12.07 10.83 -10.99
C LEU A 379 -13.22 10.13 -10.27
N SER A 380 -13.14 9.99 -8.95
CA SER A 380 -14.24 9.43 -8.15
C SER A 380 -15.48 10.32 -8.21
N ALA A 381 -15.35 11.64 -8.05
CA ALA A 381 -16.48 12.56 -8.17
C ALA A 381 -17.16 12.44 -9.55
N SER A 382 -16.38 12.38 -10.63
CA SER A 382 -16.90 12.23 -11.98
C SER A 382 -17.59 10.87 -12.20
N LEU A 383 -17.02 9.78 -11.68
CA LEU A 383 -17.64 8.45 -11.69
C LEU A 383 -18.99 8.44 -10.96
N ILE A 384 -19.04 9.08 -9.78
CA ILE A 384 -20.25 9.21 -8.95
C ILE A 384 -21.33 9.99 -9.71
N GLU A 385 -20.97 11.07 -10.41
CA GLU A 385 -21.91 11.80 -11.27
C GLU A 385 -22.48 10.91 -12.38
N GLY A 386 -21.63 10.09 -13.02
CA GLY A 386 -22.08 9.10 -14.02
C GLY A 386 -23.09 8.11 -13.45
N LEU A 387 -22.79 7.52 -12.28
CA LEU A 387 -23.69 6.59 -11.59
C LEU A 387 -25.03 7.23 -11.22
N ARG A 388 -25.01 8.48 -10.74
CA ARG A 388 -26.22 9.25 -10.42
C ARG A 388 -27.04 9.58 -11.67
N LYS A 389 -26.40 9.86 -12.81
CA LYS A 389 -27.09 10.06 -14.11
C LYS A 389 -27.84 8.81 -14.57
N ALA A 390 -27.36 7.62 -14.19
CA ALA A 390 -28.06 6.34 -14.40
C ALA A 390 -29.07 6.00 -13.28
N GLY A 391 -29.44 6.97 -12.43
CA GLY A 391 -30.43 6.79 -11.37
C GLY A 391 -29.99 5.90 -10.22
N ARG A 392 -28.68 5.69 -10.02
CA ARG A 392 -28.16 4.90 -8.89
C ARG A 392 -27.97 5.75 -7.65
N ASN A 393 -28.26 5.16 -6.49
CA ASN A 393 -27.89 5.72 -5.20
C ASN A 393 -26.41 5.42 -4.95
N VAL A 394 -25.67 6.43 -4.49
CA VAL A 394 -24.22 6.29 -4.27
C VAL A 394 -23.87 6.52 -2.80
N ILE A 395 -23.14 5.57 -2.24
CA ILE A 395 -22.52 5.61 -0.92
C ILE A 395 -21.01 5.79 -1.15
N ASP A 396 -20.50 6.99 -0.90
CA ASP A 396 -19.07 7.35 -1.00
C ASP A 396 -18.37 7.17 0.35
#